data_AF-A0A9P1MF50-F1
#
_entry.id   AF-A0A9P1MF50-F1
#
_cell.length_a   1.000
_cell.length_b   1.000
_cell.length_c   1.000
_cell.angle_alpha   90.00
_cell.angle_beta   90.00
_cell.angle_gamma   90.00
#
_symmetry.space_group_name_H-M   'P 1'
#
loop_
_entity.id
_entity.type
_entity.pdbx_description
1 polymer ?
#
loop_
_entity_poly.entity_id
_entity_poly.type
_entity_poly.pdbx_seq_one_letter_code
_entity_poly.pdbx_strand_id
1 'polypeptide(L)'
;MVAFLNTELLIRKLPFQRLVRKIAEDFTTDLRFQSSAVISLQEAAEAYLVGLFQDTNLCAIHAKRVTIMPRDIPPDVFVENVHVVSITQYSYTLRSVFSITHSQPYR
;
A
#
# COMPACT_ATOMS: atom_id res chain seq x y z
N MET A 1 3.98 -19.26 1.38
CA MET A 1 4.84 -18.57 0.39
C MET A 1 4.26 -18.80 -0.99
N VAL A 2 3.32 -17.96 -1.43
CA VAL A 2 2.94 -17.89 -2.84
C VAL A 2 3.91 -16.90 -3.48
N ALA A 3 4.75 -17.40 -4.39
CA ALA A 3 5.70 -16.60 -5.12
C ALA A 3 4.95 -15.72 -6.14
N PHE A 4 4.91 -14.40 -5.90
CA PHE A 4 4.67 -13.42 -6.94
C PHE A 4 5.89 -13.43 -7.89
N LEU A 5 5.87 -14.32 -8.90
CA LEU A 5 6.92 -14.40 -9.94
C LEU A 5 6.79 -13.31 -11.02
N ASN A 6 6.14 -12.20 -10.70
CA ASN A 6 6.30 -10.97 -11.48
C ASN A 6 6.24 -9.78 -10.51
N THR A 7 7.41 -9.20 -10.21
CA THR A 7 7.54 -8.00 -9.36
C THR A 7 7.25 -6.73 -10.17
N GLU A 8 6.24 -6.78 -11.04
CA GLU A 8 5.77 -5.65 -11.81
C GLU A 8 4.57 -5.04 -11.09
N LEU A 9 4.64 -3.75 -10.82
CA LEU A 9 3.54 -3.01 -10.22
C LEU A 9 2.35 -2.99 -11.17
N LEU A 10 1.19 -3.39 -10.66
CA LEU A 10 -0.07 -3.50 -11.39
C LEU A 10 -0.65 -2.11 -11.73
N ILE A 11 -0.38 -1.12 -10.88
CA ILE A 11 -0.83 0.26 -11.06
C ILE A 11 0.27 1.06 -11.77
N ARG A 12 -0.10 1.96 -12.68
CA ARG A 12 0.88 2.86 -13.31
C ARG A 12 1.48 3.80 -12.26
N LYS A 13 2.81 3.89 -12.23
CA LYS A 13 3.57 4.72 -11.26
C LYS A 13 3.19 6.20 -11.26
N LEU A 14 3.05 6.82 -12.44
CA LEU A 14 2.78 8.26 -12.56
C LEU A 14 1.41 8.69 -11.99
N PRO A 15 0.28 8.05 -12.33
CA PRO A 15 -1.01 8.41 -11.70
C PRO A 15 -1.05 8.09 -10.21
N PHE A 16 -0.44 6.99 -9.75
CA PHE A 16 -0.33 6.68 -8.32
C PHE A 16 0.46 7.76 -7.57
N GLN A 17 1.61 8.16 -8.10
CA GLN A 17 2.42 9.24 -7.53
C GLN A 17 1.65 10.57 -7.45
N ARG A 18 0.86 10.92 -8.47
CA ARG A 18 0.02 12.13 -8.45
C ARG A 18 -1.05 12.05 -7.38
N LEU A 19 -1.67 10.88 -7.20
CA LEU A 19 -2.67 10.65 -6.16
C LEU A 19 -2.06 10.79 -4.75
N VAL A 20 -0.90 10.15 -4.51
CA VAL A 20 -0.20 10.23 -3.22
C VAL A 20 0.14 11.68 -2.87
N ARG A 21 0.64 12.47 -3.84
CA ARG A 21 0.92 13.90 -3.61
C ARG A 21 -0.35 14.69 -3.31
N LYS A 22 -1.40 14.50 -4.10
CA LYS A 22 -2.70 15.17 -3.88
C LYS A 22 -3.24 14.91 -2.48
N ILE A 23 -3.20 13.65 -2.02
CA ILE A 23 -3.67 13.30 -0.67
C ILE A 23 -2.76 13.92 0.39
N ALA A 24 -1.44 13.91 0.18
CA ALA A 24 -0.50 14.46 1.15
C ALA A 24 -0.55 15.99 1.29
N GLU A 25 -0.90 16.69 0.21
CA GLU A 25 -1.13 18.14 0.20
C GLU A 25 -2.27 18.54 1.16
N ASP A 26 -3.26 17.67 1.39
CA ASP A 26 -4.33 17.91 2.36
C ASP A 26 -3.84 17.91 3.82
N PHE A 27 -2.65 17.35 4.10
CA PHE A 27 -2.07 17.25 5.44
C PHE A 27 -0.95 18.27 5.68
N THR A 28 -0.04 18.42 4.71
CA THR A 28 1.14 19.28 4.83
C THR A 28 1.48 19.89 3.48
N THR A 29 1.56 21.23 3.42
CA THR A 29 2.04 21.96 2.24
C THR A 29 3.55 21.78 2.08
N ASP A 30 4.04 21.71 0.83
CA ASP A 30 5.46 21.58 0.46
C ASP A 30 6.16 20.24 0.80
N LEU A 31 5.41 19.14 0.91
CA LEU A 31 5.98 17.83 1.16
C LEU A 31 6.75 17.25 -0.05
N ARG A 32 8.02 16.89 0.16
CA ARG A 32 8.88 16.25 -0.85
C ARG A 32 9.01 14.75 -0.60
N PHE A 33 8.51 13.95 -1.52
CA PHE A 33 8.67 12.49 -1.48
C PHE A 33 9.98 12.03 -2.12
N GLN A 34 10.69 11.14 -1.43
CA GLN A 34 11.75 10.33 -2.04
C GLN A 34 11.12 9.35 -3.06
N SER A 35 11.82 9.07 -4.16
CA SER A 35 11.35 8.14 -5.19
C SER A 35 11.08 6.74 -4.64
N SER A 36 11.94 6.24 -3.75
CA SER A 36 11.77 4.96 -3.06
C SER A 36 10.54 4.93 -2.16
N ALA A 37 10.24 6.02 -1.45
CA ALA A 37 9.07 6.10 -0.57
C ALA A 37 7.75 5.97 -1.35
N VAL A 38 7.66 6.54 -2.55
CA VAL A 38 6.46 6.40 -3.40
C VAL A 38 6.30 4.96 -3.90
N ILE A 39 7.39 4.29 -4.27
CA ILE A 39 7.38 2.89 -4.70
C ILE A 39 6.95 1.98 -3.55
N SER A 40 7.52 2.19 -2.37
CA SER A 40 7.13 1.51 -1.13
C SER A 40 5.63 1.62 -0.85
N LEU A 41 5.08 2.84 -0.92
CA LEU A 41 3.65 3.06 -0.74
C LEU A 41 2.82 2.31 -1.79
N GLN A 42 3.30 2.25 -3.03
CA GLN A 42 2.62 1.54 -4.10
C GLN A 42 2.63 0.02 -3.87
N GLU A 43 3.77 -0.55 -3.49
CA GLU A 43 3.89 -1.98 -3.16
C GLU A 43 2.95 -2.37 -2.01
N ALA A 44 2.91 -1.55 -0.95
CA ALA A 44 2.03 -1.77 0.19
C ALA A 44 0.54 -1.69 -0.22
N ALA A 45 0.18 -0.69 -1.02
CA ALA A 45 -1.19 -0.51 -1.49
C ALA A 45 -1.64 -1.66 -2.39
N GLU A 46 -0.81 -2.10 -3.33
CA GLU A 46 -1.12 -3.21 -4.23
C GLU A 46 -1.22 -4.54 -3.47
N ALA A 47 -0.29 -4.81 -2.54
CA ALA A 47 -0.36 -5.99 -1.70
C ALA A 47 -1.66 -6.03 -0.87
N TYR A 48 -2.05 -4.89 -0.31
CA TYR A 48 -3.32 -4.77 0.43
C TYR A 48 -4.54 -5.01 -0.46
N LEU A 49 -4.59 -4.39 -1.64
CA LEU A 49 -5.70 -4.56 -2.57
C LEU A 49 -5.83 -5.99 -3.07
N VAL A 50 -4.71 -6.66 -3.36
CA VAL A 50 -4.72 -8.07 -3.79
C VAL A 50 -5.25 -8.97 -2.67
N GLY A 51 -4.80 -8.77 -1.43
CA GLY A 51 -5.32 -9.51 -0.27
C GLY A 51 -6.81 -9.29 -0.05
N LEU A 52 -7.25 -8.02 -0.06
CA LEU A 52 -8.65 -7.65 0.07
C LEU A 52 -9.52 -8.29 -1.01
N PHE A 53 -9.08 -8.28 -2.26
CA PHE A 53 -9.84 -8.91 -3.36
C PHE A 53 -9.84 -10.43 -3.28
N GLN A 54 -8.79 -11.04 -2.72
CA GLN A 54 -8.79 -12.48 -2.46
C GLN A 54 -9.86 -12.86 -1.45
N ASP A 55 -9.96 -12.13 -0.33
CA ASP A 55 -10.98 -12.36 0.70
C ASP A 55 -12.40 -12.07 0.18
N THR A 56 -12.56 -10.95 -0.53
CA THR A 56 -13.82 -10.56 -1.16
C THR A 56 -14.30 -11.60 -2.17
N ASN A 57 -13.36 -12.17 -2.95
CA ASN A 57 -13.67 -13.25 -3.89
C ASN A 57 -14.11 -14.52 -3.17
N LEU A 58 -13.50 -14.88 -2.03
CA LEU A 58 -13.94 -15.99 -1.20
C LEU A 58 -15.37 -15.79 -0.69
N CYS A 59 -15.73 -14.58 -0.27
CA CYS A 59 -17.11 -14.24 0.12
C CYS A 59 -18.11 -14.39 -1.04
N ALA A 60 -17.73 -13.95 -2.24
CA ALA A 60 -18.57 -14.11 -3.43
C ALA A 60 -18.79 -15.60 -3.78
N ILE A 61 -17.73 -16.42 -3.73
CA ILE A 61 -17.79 -17.86 -3.97
C ILE A 61 -18.63 -18.57 -2.91
N HIS A 62 -18.50 -18.19 -1.63
CA HIS A 62 -19.34 -18.70 -0.55
C HIS A 62 -20.83 -18.47 -0.82
N ALA A 63 -21.17 -17.33 -1.42
CA ALA A 63 -22.51 -16.99 -1.86
C ALA A 63 -22.88 -17.55 -3.25
N LYS A 64 -22.12 -18.51 -3.80
CA LYS A 64 -22.30 -19.16 -5.11
C LYS A 64 -22.32 -18.18 -6.30
N ARG A 65 -21.56 -17.08 -6.19
CA ARG A 65 -21.41 -16.08 -7.25
C ARG A 65 -19.98 -16.06 -7.77
N VAL A 66 -19.83 -15.63 -9.02
CA VAL A 66 -18.53 -15.38 -9.67
C VAL A 66 -18.23 -13.89 -9.85
N THR A 67 -19.22 -13.04 -9.59
CA THR A 67 -19.10 -11.58 -9.63
C THR A 67 -19.02 -11.04 -8.21
N ILE A 68 -17.93 -10.34 -7.92
CA ILE A 68 -17.73 -9.57 -6.68
C ILE A 68 -18.70 -8.39 -6.66
N MET A 69 -19.33 -8.17 -5.52
CA MET A 69 -20.27 -7.07 -5.29
C MET A 69 -19.86 -6.25 -4.06
N PRO A 70 -20.33 -5.00 -3.91
CA PRO A 70 -19.96 -4.16 -2.75
C PRO A 70 -20.25 -4.79 -1.39
N ARG A 71 -21.28 -5.65 -1.29
CA ARG A 71 -21.63 -6.40 -0.07
C ARG A 71 -20.63 -7.50 0.32
N ASP A 72 -19.75 -7.89 -0.59
CA ASP A 72 -18.71 -8.91 -0.33
C ASP A 72 -17.47 -8.28 0.28
N ILE A 73 -17.33 -6.95 0.20
CA ILE A 73 -16.21 -6.21 0.77
C ILE A 73 -16.44 -6.12 2.27
N PRO A 74 -15.51 -6.59 3.11
CA PRO A 74 -15.64 -6.50 4.56
C PRO A 74 -15.77 -5.02 4.99
N PRO A 75 -16.64 -4.70 5.95
CA PRO A 75 -16.81 -3.32 6.44
C PRO A 75 -15.54 -2.79 7.12
N ASP A 76 -14.73 -3.67 7.71
CA ASP A 76 -13.49 -3.34 8.42
C ASP A 76 -12.28 -3.21 7.47
N VAL A 77 -12.41 -2.38 6.43
CA VAL A 77 -11.28 -1.94 5.58
C VAL A 77 -10.27 -1.07 6.38
N PHE A 78 -10.46 -0.91 7.70
CA PHE A 78 -9.61 -0.14 8.58
C PHE A 78 -8.24 -0.82 8.74
N VAL A 79 -7.26 -0.35 7.95
CA VAL A 79 -5.82 -0.08 8.16
C VAL A 79 -4.96 -0.92 9.14
N GLU A 80 -5.49 -1.76 10.02
CA GLU A 80 -4.72 -2.50 11.03
C GLU A 80 -3.79 -3.57 10.44
N ASN A 81 -4.04 -4.02 9.21
CA ASN A 81 -3.22 -5.06 8.56
C ASN A 81 -1.98 -4.53 7.80
N VAL A 82 -1.75 -3.21 7.77
CA VAL A 82 -0.52 -2.64 7.16
C VAL A 82 0.72 -2.93 8.02
N HIS A 83 0.55 -3.31 9.28
CA HIS A 83 1.65 -3.46 10.23
C HIS A 83 2.56 -4.69 10.04
N VAL A 84 2.13 -5.73 9.30
CA VAL A 84 2.90 -6.99 9.25
C VAL A 84 3.51 -7.29 7.88
N VAL A 85 2.91 -6.82 6.79
CA VAL A 85 3.41 -7.12 5.43
C VAL A 85 4.65 -6.29 5.08
N SER A 86 4.77 -5.07 5.63
CA SER A 86 5.93 -4.21 5.35
C SER A 86 7.14 -4.49 6.25
N ILE A 87 6.99 -4.82 7.53
CA ILE A 87 8.16 -4.80 8.44
C ILE A 87 9.20 -5.89 8.11
N THR A 88 8.78 -7.07 7.62
CA THR A 88 9.72 -8.17 7.35
C THR A 88 10.44 -8.07 6.00
N GLN A 89 9.83 -7.42 5.00
CA GLN A 89 10.47 -7.15 3.70
C GLN A 89 11.18 -5.79 3.65
N TYR A 90 10.80 -4.85 4.52
CA TYR A 90 11.40 -3.53 4.62
C TYR A 90 12.58 -3.45 5.60
N SER A 91 12.99 -4.49 6.33
CA SER A 91 14.22 -4.39 7.15
C SER A 91 15.46 -3.98 6.32
N TYR A 92 15.45 -4.22 5.01
CA TYR A 92 16.45 -3.72 4.05
C TYR A 92 16.18 -2.28 3.54
N THR A 93 14.92 -1.85 3.43
CA THR A 93 14.52 -0.55 2.83
C THR A 93 14.23 0.55 3.88
N LEU A 94 13.72 0.20 5.06
CA LEU A 94 13.46 1.12 6.17
C LEU A 94 14.73 1.77 6.71
N ARG A 95 15.90 1.14 6.58
CA ARG A 95 17.17 1.80 6.94
C ARG A 95 17.45 3.03 6.08
N SER A 96 16.96 3.07 4.82
CA SER A 96 17.06 4.23 3.93
C SER A 96 15.99 5.29 4.20
N VAL A 97 14.79 4.90 4.64
CA VAL A 97 13.65 5.82 4.83
C VAL A 97 13.69 6.48 6.21
N PHE A 98 14.15 5.76 7.25
CA PHE A 98 14.33 6.34 8.60
C PHE A 98 15.47 7.38 8.65
N SER A 99 16.38 7.39 7.68
CA SER A 99 17.38 8.45 7.54
C SER A 99 16.79 9.81 7.12
N ILE A 100 15.55 9.86 6.62
CA ILE A 100 14.89 11.11 6.25
C ILE A 100 14.20 11.77 7.46
N THR A 101 13.90 11.02 8.52
CA THR A 101 13.26 11.56 9.74
C THR A 101 14.25 11.86 10.86
N HIS A 102 15.56 11.65 10.68
CA HIS A 102 16.60 11.94 11.67
C HIS A 102 17.58 13.07 11.30
N SER A 103 17.20 13.93 10.35
CA SER A 103 17.86 15.23 10.18
C SER A 103 17.03 16.35 10.79
N GLN A 104 16.94 16.36 12.12
CA GLN A 104 16.72 17.60 12.86
C GLN A 104 18.10 18.13 13.30
N PRO A 105 18.64 19.21 12.71
CA PRO A 105 19.55 20.08 13.42
C PRO A 105 18.75 21.27 14.00
N TYR A 106 18.55 21.22 15.33
CA TYR A 106 18.31 22.32 16.29
C TYR A 106 17.15 23.31 16.07
N ARG A 107 16.13 23.24 16.96
CA ARG A 107 16.03 24.11 18.15
C ARG A 107 15.17 23.46 19.24
#